data_AF-A0A660LDH7-F1
#
_entry.id   AF-A0A660LDH7-F1
#
_cell.length_a   1.000
_cell.length_b   1.000
_cell.length_c   1.000
_cell.angle_alpha   90.00
_cell.angle_beta   90.00
_cell.angle_gamma   90.00
#
_symmetry.space_group_name_H-M   'P 1'
#
loop_
_entity.id
_entity.type
_entity.pdbx_description
1 polymer ?
#
loop_
_entity_poly.entity_id
_entity_poly.type
_entity_poly.pdbx_seq_one_letter_code
_entity_poly.pdbx_strand_id
1 'polypeptide(L)'
;MAVALLTGCGDKTPMTDAEVGTVTRWAAAYKPVAADMVAAAEALDKDQLAAAQTALDRVPPKLAAAEREVRALQTADLRATLADYMRITRRTITAFDAFVAQLRTKPDDRTAVLRKQTELRDANDELFSADSKIRDRVFDHANADQEKALDPAIPLPIGD
;
A
#
# COMPACT_ATOMS: atom_id res chain seq x y z
N MET A 1 -38.02 -15.04 -16.80
CA MET A 1 -36.66 -14.50 -16.71
C MET A 1 -36.54 -13.81 -15.36
N ALA A 2 -35.80 -14.42 -14.42
CA ALA A 2 -35.32 -13.76 -13.22
C ALA A 2 -33.98 -14.42 -12.91
N VAL A 3 -32.89 -13.74 -13.29
CA VAL A 3 -31.53 -14.15 -12.99
C VAL A 3 -31.33 -13.83 -11.51
N ALA A 4 -31.36 -14.87 -10.67
CA ALA A 4 -30.86 -14.81 -9.31
C ALA A 4 -29.33 -14.65 -9.41
N LEU A 5 -28.87 -13.39 -9.37
CA LEU A 5 -27.46 -13.06 -9.25
C LEU A 5 -26.99 -13.50 -7.86
N LEU A 6 -26.33 -14.66 -7.83
CA LEU A 6 -25.19 -15.01 -6.99
C LEU A 6 -25.16 -14.34 -5.61
N THR A 7 -25.85 -14.96 -4.67
CA THR A 7 -25.49 -14.91 -3.26
C THR A 7 -24.09 -15.51 -3.10
N GLY A 8 -23.06 -14.68 -3.22
CA GLY A 8 -21.77 -14.92 -2.59
C GLY A 8 -21.95 -14.81 -1.08
N CYS A 9 -22.46 -15.89 -0.47
CA CYS A 9 -22.46 -16.08 0.98
C CYS A 9 -21.01 -16.09 1.48
N GLY A 10 -20.50 -14.94 1.86
CA GLY A 10 -19.65 -14.80 3.03
C GLY A 10 -20.42 -13.96 4.02
N ASP A 11 -20.78 -14.51 5.18
CA ASP A 11 -21.35 -13.80 6.33
C ASP A 11 -20.32 -12.84 6.94
N LYS A 12 -19.79 -11.92 6.14
CA LYS A 12 -18.90 -10.86 6.60
C LYS A 12 -19.79 -9.71 7.03
N THR A 13 -19.60 -9.28 8.28
CA THR A 13 -20.29 -8.10 8.80
C THR A 13 -20.04 -6.93 7.85
N PRO A 14 -21.11 -6.33 7.27
CA PRO A 14 -20.97 -5.16 6.44
C PRO A 14 -20.30 -4.02 7.22
N MET A 15 -19.47 -3.23 6.54
CA MET A 15 -18.89 -2.02 7.10
C MET A 15 -20.01 -1.08 7.54
N THR A 16 -19.79 -0.42 8.67
CA THR A 16 -20.57 0.73 9.08
C THR A 16 -20.17 1.97 8.27
N ASP A 17 -21.05 3.00 8.20
CA ASP A 17 -20.71 4.27 7.55
C ASP A 17 -19.47 4.95 8.18
N ALA A 18 -19.27 4.75 9.49
CA ALA A 18 -18.08 5.22 10.19
C ALA A 18 -16.80 4.53 9.69
N GLU A 19 -16.88 3.24 9.34
CA GLU A 19 -15.77 2.48 8.77
C GLU A 19 -15.52 2.87 7.32
N VAL A 20 -16.56 3.10 6.52
CA VAL A 20 -16.42 3.67 5.17
C VAL A 20 -15.67 5.01 5.23
N GLY A 21 -16.05 5.89 6.16
CA GLY A 21 -15.34 7.14 6.39
C GLY A 21 -13.89 6.94 6.85
N THR A 22 -13.61 5.90 7.62
CA THR A 22 -12.25 5.57 8.10
C THR A 22 -11.38 5.02 6.99
N VAL A 23 -11.90 4.12 6.15
CA VAL A 23 -11.21 3.64 4.95
C VAL A 23 -10.93 4.79 3.99
N THR A 24 -11.89 5.70 3.81
CA THR A 24 -11.70 6.90 2.97
C THR A 24 -10.56 7.80 3.48
N ARG A 25 -10.51 8.06 4.79
CA ARG A 25 -9.41 8.85 5.39
C ARG A 25 -8.08 8.11 5.33
N TRP A 26 -8.08 6.79 5.55
CA TRP A 26 -6.88 5.96 5.38
C TRP A 26 -6.34 6.08 3.95
N ALA A 27 -7.19 5.90 2.95
CA ALA A 27 -6.82 6.03 1.54
C ALA A 27 -6.23 7.41 1.22
N ALA A 28 -6.87 8.49 1.69
CA ALA A 28 -6.38 9.85 1.53
C ALA A 28 -5.01 10.07 2.20
N ALA A 29 -4.79 9.48 3.38
CA ALA A 29 -3.52 9.53 4.09
C ALA A 29 -2.43 8.66 3.44
N TYR A 30 -2.80 7.55 2.80
CA TYR A 30 -1.88 6.64 2.13
C TYR A 30 -1.44 7.15 0.75
N LYS A 31 -2.31 7.85 0.01
CA LYS A 31 -1.98 8.42 -1.31
C LYS A 31 -0.62 9.15 -1.38
N PRO A 32 -0.26 10.05 -0.44
CA PRO A 32 1.05 10.71 -0.47
C PRO A 32 2.23 9.79 -0.11
N VAL A 33 2.01 8.62 0.51
CA VAL A 33 3.03 7.57 0.69
C VAL A 33 3.37 6.95 -0.66
N ALA A 34 2.35 6.46 -1.38
CA ALA A 34 2.53 5.87 -2.71
C ALA A 34 3.20 6.85 -3.68
N ALA A 35 2.79 8.12 -3.67
CA ALA A 35 3.40 9.15 -4.50
C ALA A 35 4.90 9.37 -4.23
N ASP A 36 5.32 9.39 -2.95
CA ASP A 36 6.74 9.51 -2.61
C ASP A 36 7.53 8.25 -2.96
N MET A 37 6.93 7.06 -2.82
CA MET A 37 7.57 5.80 -3.23
C MET A 37 7.80 5.76 -4.75
N VAL A 38 6.83 6.21 -5.54
CA VAL A 38 6.99 6.39 -7.00
C VAL A 38 8.06 7.43 -7.31
N ALA A 39 8.04 8.59 -6.64
CA ALA A 39 9.05 9.62 -6.84
C ALA A 39 10.47 9.13 -6.50
N ALA A 40 10.61 8.30 -5.46
CA ALA A 40 11.87 7.66 -5.12
C ALA A 40 12.33 6.69 -6.23
N ALA A 41 11.42 5.88 -6.76
CA ALA A 41 11.71 4.94 -7.85
C ALA A 41 12.12 5.67 -9.14
N GLU A 42 11.38 6.71 -9.54
CA GLU A 42 11.72 7.53 -10.71
C GLU A 42 13.06 8.26 -10.55
N ALA A 43 13.38 8.71 -9.34
CA ALA A 43 14.67 9.33 -9.04
C ALA A 43 15.81 8.32 -9.18
N LEU A 44 15.61 7.07 -8.73
CA LEU A 44 16.61 6.00 -8.90
C LEU A 44 16.82 5.61 -10.35
N ASP A 45 15.75 5.53 -11.15
CA ASP A 45 15.85 5.23 -12.59
C ASP A 45 16.65 6.31 -13.35
N LYS A 46 16.77 7.51 -12.77
CA LYS A 46 17.55 8.65 -13.28
C LYS A 46 18.90 8.83 -12.57
N ASP A 47 19.34 7.85 -11.78
CA ASP A 47 20.57 7.90 -10.96
C ASP A 47 20.63 9.07 -9.95
N GLN A 48 19.48 9.64 -9.56
CA GLN A 48 19.37 10.79 -8.67
C GLN A 48 19.26 10.36 -7.19
N LEU A 49 20.33 9.78 -6.64
CA LEU A 49 20.33 9.22 -5.27
C LEU A 49 19.88 10.19 -4.17
N ALA A 50 20.25 11.47 -4.27
CA ALA A 50 19.85 12.49 -3.29
C ALA A 50 18.34 12.79 -3.34
N ALA A 51 17.77 12.82 -4.55
CA ALA A 51 16.33 13.00 -4.75
C ALA A 51 15.54 11.77 -4.28
N ALA A 52 16.05 10.56 -4.57
CA ALA A 52 15.48 9.31 -4.07
C ALA A 52 15.44 9.28 -2.54
N GLN A 53 16.55 9.60 -1.87
CA GLN A 53 16.57 9.69 -0.40
C GLN A 53 15.58 10.73 0.12
N THR A 54 15.53 11.92 -0.48
CA THR A 54 14.62 12.99 -0.05
C THR A 54 13.15 12.57 -0.15
N ALA A 55 12.80 11.80 -1.18
CA ALA A 55 11.45 11.25 -1.32
C ALA A 55 11.17 10.20 -0.23
N LEU A 56 12.10 9.28 0.03
CA LEU A 56 11.97 8.26 1.08
C LEU A 56 11.85 8.87 2.47
N ASP A 57 12.64 9.89 2.79
CA ASP A 57 12.62 10.57 4.10
C ASP A 57 11.26 11.19 4.44
N ARG A 58 10.44 11.50 3.43
CA ARG A 58 9.08 12.04 3.62
C ARG A 58 8.05 10.94 3.91
N VAL A 59 8.36 9.68 3.62
CA VAL A 59 7.42 8.57 3.73
C VAL A 59 7.07 8.21 5.19
N PRO A 60 8.02 8.04 6.14
CA PRO A 60 7.71 7.59 7.49
C PRO A 60 6.60 8.36 8.22
N PRO A 61 6.59 9.72 8.25
CA PRO A 61 5.52 10.45 8.92
C PRO A 61 4.15 10.29 8.22
N LYS A 62 4.14 10.13 6.89
CA LYS A 62 2.91 9.91 6.10
C LYS A 62 2.34 8.51 6.34
N LEU A 63 3.21 7.49 6.35
CA LEU A 63 2.82 6.12 6.66
C LEU A 63 2.26 6.01 8.07
N ALA A 64 2.88 6.67 9.06
CA ALA A 64 2.37 6.73 10.41
C ALA A 64 0.97 7.38 10.50
N ALA A 65 0.67 8.36 9.63
CA ALA A 65 -0.67 8.94 9.54
C ALA A 65 -1.69 7.92 9.01
N ALA A 66 -1.37 7.20 7.93
CA ALA A 66 -2.23 6.14 7.40
C ALA A 66 -2.46 5.01 8.43
N GLU A 67 -1.40 4.58 9.14
CA GLU A 67 -1.49 3.55 10.18
C GLU A 67 -2.41 3.93 11.34
N ARG A 68 -2.54 5.21 11.67
CA ARG A 68 -3.48 5.66 12.71
C ARG A 68 -4.93 5.45 12.30
N GLU A 69 -5.27 5.72 11.04
CA GLU A 69 -6.63 5.47 10.53
C GLU A 69 -6.95 3.97 10.55
N VAL A 70 -6.00 3.11 10.20
CA VAL A 70 -6.19 1.65 10.29
C VAL A 70 -6.55 1.21 11.70
N ARG A 71 -5.89 1.75 12.73
CA ARG A 71 -6.16 1.40 14.14
C ARG A 71 -7.56 1.81 14.60
N ALA A 72 -8.18 2.79 13.93
CA ALA A 72 -9.52 3.27 14.26
C ALA A 72 -10.64 2.36 13.70
N LEU A 73 -10.31 1.38 12.84
CA LEU A 73 -11.28 0.42 12.32
C LEU A 73 -11.80 -0.53 13.41
N GLN A 74 -13.11 -0.78 13.38
CA GLN A 74 -13.79 -1.63 14.36
C GLN A 74 -13.83 -3.10 13.89
N THR A 75 -14.11 -3.33 12.61
CA THR A 75 -14.12 -4.66 12.00
C THR A 75 -12.72 -5.24 12.03
N ALA A 76 -12.55 -6.33 12.80
CA ALA A 76 -11.25 -6.94 13.07
C ALA A 76 -10.54 -7.40 11.80
N ASP A 77 -11.28 -8.03 10.86
CA ASP A 77 -10.74 -8.55 9.61
C ASP A 77 -10.28 -7.43 8.67
N LEU A 78 -11.06 -6.36 8.56
CA LEU A 78 -10.72 -5.17 7.78
C LEU A 78 -9.48 -4.46 8.37
N ARG A 79 -9.45 -4.32 9.70
CA ARG A 79 -8.29 -3.78 10.41
C ARG A 79 -7.05 -4.63 10.20
N ALA A 80 -7.16 -5.95 10.30
CA ALA A 80 -6.06 -6.87 10.07
C ALA A 80 -5.54 -6.78 8.63
N THR A 81 -6.45 -6.72 7.66
CA THR A 81 -6.13 -6.55 6.24
C THR A 81 -5.33 -5.27 5.98
N LEU A 82 -5.83 -4.10 6.42
CA LEU A 82 -5.13 -2.84 6.21
C LEU A 82 -3.83 -2.76 7.04
N ALA A 83 -3.79 -3.36 8.23
CA ALA A 83 -2.58 -3.40 9.05
C ALA A 83 -1.47 -4.25 8.39
N ASP A 84 -1.84 -5.38 7.78
CA ASP A 84 -0.92 -6.21 7.01
C ASP A 84 -0.39 -5.46 5.78
N TYR A 85 -1.27 -4.75 5.08
CA TYR A 85 -0.89 -3.90 3.96
C TYR A 85 0.09 -2.77 4.37
N MET A 86 -0.12 -2.11 5.52
CA MET A 86 0.84 -1.13 6.07
C MET A 86 2.17 -1.78 6.46
N ARG A 87 2.15 -3.00 7.01
CA ARG A 87 3.35 -3.78 7.34
C ARG A 87 4.18 -4.09 6.10
N ILE A 88 3.54 -4.54 5.01
CA ILE A 88 4.19 -4.81 3.71
C ILE A 88 4.77 -3.52 3.13
N THR A 89 4.01 -2.42 3.16
CA THR A 89 4.50 -1.10 2.72
C THR A 89 5.76 -0.70 3.50
N ARG A 90 5.77 -0.83 4.83
CA ARG A 90 6.93 -0.50 5.67
C ARG A 90 8.17 -1.33 5.33
N ARG A 91 7.98 -2.63 5.10
CA ARG A 91 9.08 -3.53 4.68
C ARG A 91 9.66 -3.08 3.34
N THR A 92 8.79 -2.71 2.40
CA THR A 92 9.19 -2.21 1.09
C THR A 92 10.02 -0.93 1.20
N ILE A 93 9.57 0.04 1.99
CA ILE A 93 10.33 1.29 2.27
C ILE A 93 11.69 0.96 2.90
N THR A 94 11.74 0.02 3.86
CA THR A 94 12.99 -0.38 4.50
C THR A 94 13.97 -1.02 3.52
N ALA A 95 13.48 -1.88 2.61
CA ALA A 95 14.30 -2.47 1.55
C ALA A 95 14.80 -1.39 0.57
N PHE A 96 13.96 -0.41 0.29
CA PHE A 96 14.29 0.73 -0.57
C PHE A 96 15.41 1.57 0.06
N ASP A 97 15.25 2.00 1.32
CA ASP A 97 16.29 2.74 2.07
C ASP A 97 17.61 1.98 2.10
N ALA A 98 17.58 0.66 2.35
CA ALA A 98 18.77 -0.18 2.35
C ALA A 98 19.46 -0.22 0.99
N PHE A 99 18.70 -0.26 -0.10
CA PHE A 99 19.24 -0.22 -1.46
C PHE A 99 19.90 1.13 -1.77
N VAL A 100 19.24 2.24 -1.47
CA VAL A 100 19.80 3.60 -1.65
C VAL A 100 21.07 3.79 -0.81
N ALA A 101 21.05 3.35 0.45
CA ALA A 101 22.22 3.42 1.32
C ALA A 101 23.40 2.60 0.78
N GLN A 102 23.15 1.41 0.21
CA GLN A 102 24.17 0.58 -0.41
C GLN A 102 24.80 1.29 -1.62
N LEU A 103 23.99 1.85 -2.52
CA LEU A 103 24.47 2.60 -3.68
C LEU A 103 25.31 3.83 -3.28
N ARG A 104 24.95 4.50 -2.18
CA ARG A 104 25.69 5.68 -1.69
C ARG A 104 27.03 5.34 -1.04
N THR A 105 27.11 4.21 -0.34
CA THR A 105 28.28 3.89 0.50
C THR A 105 29.29 3.00 -0.20
N LYS A 106 28.83 2.03 -0.99
CA LYS A 106 29.66 1.04 -1.68
C LYS A 106 29.04 0.68 -3.03
N PRO A 107 29.01 1.62 -3.99
CA PRO A 107 28.44 1.38 -5.31
C PRO A 107 29.17 0.26 -6.08
N ASP A 108 30.47 0.10 -5.86
CA ASP A 108 31.30 -0.88 -6.57
C ASP A 108 31.17 -2.31 -6.01
N ASP A 109 30.53 -2.48 -4.83
CA ASP A 109 30.23 -3.81 -4.28
C ASP A 109 29.01 -4.41 -4.98
N ARG A 110 29.24 -4.86 -6.22
CA ARG A 110 28.20 -5.40 -7.10
C ARG A 110 27.40 -6.53 -6.45
N THR A 111 28.04 -7.38 -5.65
CA THR A 111 27.39 -8.48 -4.95
C THR A 111 26.41 -7.97 -3.90
N ALA A 112 26.80 -6.95 -3.11
CA ALA A 112 25.90 -6.34 -2.14
C ALA A 112 24.77 -5.54 -2.79
N VAL A 113 25.07 -4.79 -3.86
CA VAL A 113 24.07 -4.04 -4.64
C VAL A 113 23.00 -4.97 -5.21
N LEU A 114 23.42 -6.05 -5.89
CA LEU A 114 22.48 -7.03 -6.48
C LEU A 114 21.60 -7.69 -5.42
N ARG A 115 22.17 -8.02 -4.25
CA ARG A 115 21.40 -8.60 -3.14
C ARG A 115 20.31 -7.64 -2.66
N LYS A 116 20.65 -6.36 -2.46
CA LYS A 116 19.69 -5.33 -2.04
C LYS A 116 18.64 -5.03 -3.10
N GLN A 117 19.03 -5.09 -4.38
CA GLN A 117 18.08 -5.00 -5.49
C GLN A 117 17.07 -6.15 -5.48
N THR A 118 17.52 -7.40 -5.24
CA THR A 118 16.62 -8.55 -5.11
C THR A 118 15.69 -8.40 -3.91
N GLU A 119 16.21 -8.01 -2.73
CA GLU A 119 15.38 -7.77 -1.54
C GLU A 119 14.29 -6.70 -1.79
N LEU A 120 14.64 -5.62 -2.50
CA LEU A 120 13.69 -4.57 -2.89
C LEU A 120 12.66 -5.09 -3.90
N ARG A 121 13.09 -5.87 -4.90
CA ARG A 121 12.19 -6.48 -5.87
C ARG A 121 11.19 -7.41 -5.20
N ASP A 122 11.64 -8.30 -4.31
CA ASP A 122 10.77 -9.22 -3.59
C ASP A 122 9.74 -8.49 -2.73
N ALA A 123 10.15 -7.40 -2.06
CA ALA A 123 9.24 -6.57 -1.28
C ALA A 123 8.23 -5.81 -2.15
N ASN A 124 8.65 -5.30 -3.31
CA ASN A 124 7.75 -4.68 -4.28
C ASN A 124 6.75 -5.70 -4.85
N ASP A 125 7.19 -6.90 -5.22
CA ASP A 125 6.31 -7.95 -5.73
C ASP A 125 5.26 -8.34 -4.68
N GLU A 126 5.62 -8.40 -3.39
CA GLU A 126 4.69 -8.58 -2.28
C GLU A 126 3.72 -7.41 -2.14
N LEU A 127 4.19 -6.16 -2.27
CA LEU A 127 3.35 -4.96 -2.21
C LEU A 127 2.35 -4.92 -3.37
N PHE A 128 2.76 -5.19 -4.61
CA PHE A 128 1.87 -5.29 -5.77
C PHE A 128 0.83 -6.40 -5.60
N SER A 129 1.24 -7.55 -5.06
CA SER A 129 0.32 -8.66 -4.73
C SER A 129 -0.69 -8.26 -3.64
N ALA A 130 -0.31 -7.37 -2.73
CA ALA A 130 -1.20 -6.83 -1.71
C ALA A 130 -2.13 -5.75 -2.29
N ASP A 131 -1.63 -4.84 -3.14
CA ASP A 131 -2.40 -3.82 -3.87
C ASP A 131 -3.51 -4.44 -4.70
N SER A 132 -3.19 -5.47 -5.48
CA SER A 132 -4.18 -6.16 -6.32
C SER A 132 -5.31 -6.82 -5.52
N LYS A 133 -5.10 -7.08 -4.23
CA LYS A 133 -6.09 -7.74 -3.34
C LYS A 133 -6.75 -6.78 -2.35
N ILE A 134 -6.19 -5.59 -2.11
CA ILE A 134 -6.65 -4.70 -1.06
C ILE A 134 -8.07 -4.21 -1.35
N ARG A 135 -8.36 -3.93 -2.62
CA ARG A 135 -9.66 -3.51 -3.10
C ARG A 135 -10.72 -4.60 -2.88
N ASP A 136 -10.47 -5.82 -3.35
CA ASP A 136 -11.37 -6.95 -3.17
C ASP A 136 -11.64 -7.22 -1.69
N ARG A 137 -10.59 -7.21 -0.84
CA ARG A 137 -10.73 -7.45 0.60
C ARG A 137 -11.48 -6.34 1.34
N VAL A 138 -11.41 -5.10 0.87
CA VAL A 138 -12.21 -4.01 1.44
C VAL A 138 -13.66 -4.13 0.97
N PHE A 139 -13.88 -4.47 -0.30
CA PHE A 139 -15.23 -4.62 -0.88
C PHE A 139 -15.96 -5.88 -0.43
N ASP A 140 -15.25 -6.91 0.04
CA ASP A 140 -15.81 -8.05 0.77
C ASP A 140 -16.66 -7.64 1.99
N HIS A 141 -16.49 -6.42 2.50
CA HIS A 141 -17.26 -5.85 3.60
C HIS A 141 -18.15 -4.69 3.16
N ALA A 142 -18.21 -4.34 1.89
CA ALA A 142 -19.01 -3.22 1.38
C ALA A 142 -20.34 -3.71 0.79
N ASN A 143 -21.40 -2.92 0.92
CA ASN A 143 -22.55 -3.04 0.04
C ASN A 143 -22.36 -2.17 -1.23
N ALA A 144 -23.26 -2.30 -2.21
CA ALA A 144 -23.13 -1.60 -3.50
C ALA A 144 -23.03 -0.06 -3.40
N ASP A 145 -23.72 0.56 -2.44
CA ASP A 145 -23.65 2.02 -2.23
C ASP A 145 -22.31 2.42 -1.60
N GLN A 146 -21.77 1.59 -0.71
CA GLN A 146 -20.47 1.78 -0.08
C GLN A 146 -19.32 1.53 -1.04
N GLU A 147 -19.42 0.54 -1.91
CA GLU A 147 -18.46 0.31 -3.00
C GLU A 147 -18.35 1.57 -3.87
N LYS A 148 -19.48 2.15 -4.28
CA LYS A 148 -19.51 3.38 -5.07
C LYS A 148 -18.86 4.57 -4.35
N ALA A 149 -18.97 4.64 -3.02
CA ALA A 149 -18.34 5.69 -2.22
C ALA A 149 -16.82 5.47 -2.05
N LEU A 150 -16.38 4.21 -1.96
CA LEU A 150 -14.99 3.83 -1.73
C LEU A 150 -14.16 3.67 -3.01
N ASP A 151 -14.80 3.40 -4.14
CA ASP A 151 -14.19 3.26 -5.46
C ASP A 151 -13.16 4.35 -5.81
N PRO A 152 -13.45 5.66 -5.63
CA PRO A 152 -12.48 6.72 -5.92
C PRO A 152 -11.36 6.84 -4.87
N ALA A 153 -11.52 6.23 -3.69
CA ALA A 153 -10.59 6.39 -2.57
C ALA A 153 -9.52 5.30 -2.55
N ILE A 154 -9.90 4.04 -2.77
CA ILE A 154 -8.96 2.92 -2.67
C ILE A 154 -7.98 2.95 -3.85
N PRO A 155 -6.66 2.77 -3.61
CA PRO A 155 -5.68 2.66 -4.69
C PRO A 155 -6.13 1.62 -5.73
N LEU A 156 -6.12 2.00 -7.00
CA LEU A 156 -6.28 1.03 -8.08
C LEU A 156 -5.01 0.18 -8.17
N PRO A 157 -5.12 -1.12 -8.51
CA PRO A 157 -3.95 -1.89 -8.89
C PRO A 157 -3.22 -1.14 -10.01
N ILE A 158 -1.90 -0.99 -9.89
CA ILE A 158 -1.08 -0.47 -10.99
C ILE A 158 -1.03 -1.57 -12.05
N GLY A 159 -1.86 -1.47 -13.09
CA GLY A 159 -1.88 -2.42 -14.22
C GLY A 159 -3.13 -2.32 -15.08
N ASP A 160 -3.06 -1.49 -16.13
CA ASP A 160 -3.28 -1.88 -17.54
C ASP A 160 -2.37 -1.01 -18.42
#